data_AF-A0A7Y2ZSW5-F1
#
_entry.id   AF-A0A7Y2ZSW5-F1
#
_cell.length_a   1.000
_cell.length_b   1.000
_cell.length_c   1.000
_cell.angle_alpha   90.00
_cell.angle_beta   90.00
_cell.angle_gamma   90.00
#
_symmetry.space_group_name_H-M   'P 1'
#
loop_
_entity.id
_entity.type
_entity.pdbx_description
1 polymer ?
#
loop_
_entity_poly.entity_id
_entity_poly.type
_entity_poly.pdbx_seq_one_letter_code
_entity_poly.pdbx_strand_id
1 'polypeptide(L)'
;TLQTILNIINSTTSEFKYIPSIDRTIANRYNQKLEDVQDWLSVTEWSQGVIDEQTISTVQSQLLELDIIPNKVSYNDLVYLL
;
A
#
# COMPACT_ATOMS: atom_id res chain seq x y z
N THR A 1 -20.35 4.23 8.62
CA THR A 1 -19.87 4.69 7.30
C THR A 1 -18.40 4.40 7.09
N LEU A 2 -17.49 4.84 7.98
CA LEU A 2 -16.05 4.62 7.81
C LEU A 2 -15.65 3.14 7.83
N GLN A 3 -16.15 2.35 8.79
CA GLN A 3 -15.95 0.89 8.80
C GLN A 3 -16.42 0.22 7.51
N THR A 4 -17.56 0.68 6.95
CA THR A 4 -18.10 0.15 5.70
C THR A 4 -17.15 0.41 4.54
N ILE A 5 -16.60 1.62 4.44
CA ILE A 5 -15.62 1.98 3.41
C ILE A 5 -14.35 1.12 3.57
N LEU A 6 -13.82 0.98 4.80
CA LEU A 6 -12.67 0.14 5.06
C LEU A 6 -12.93 -1.31 4.61
N ASN A 7 -14.09 -1.88 4.94
CA ASN A 7 -14.44 -3.24 4.54
C ASN A 7 -14.50 -3.41 3.01
N ILE A 8 -15.05 -2.42 2.29
CA ILE A 8 -15.12 -2.45 0.82
C ILE A 8 -13.70 -2.39 0.23
N ILE A 9 -12.86 -1.46 0.70
CA ILE A 9 -11.47 -1.35 0.25
C ILE A 9 -10.75 -2.67 0.50
N ASN A 10 -10.85 -3.20 1.72
CA ASN A 10 -10.13 -4.39 2.10
C ASN A 10 -10.53 -5.62 1.28
N SER A 11 -11.84 -5.81 1.07
CA SER A 11 -12.36 -6.89 0.22
C SER A 11 -11.93 -6.73 -1.24
N THR A 12 -11.84 -5.49 -1.74
CA THR A 12 -11.44 -5.22 -3.12
C THR A 12 -9.95 -5.48 -3.32
N THR A 13 -9.10 -5.00 -2.42
CA THR A 13 -7.64 -5.14 -2.54
C THR A 13 -7.17 -6.57 -2.33
N SER A 14 -7.82 -7.34 -1.44
CA SER A 14 -7.49 -8.75 -1.22
C SER A 14 -7.70 -9.61 -2.47
N GLU A 15 -8.65 -9.21 -3.33
CA GLU A 15 -9.00 -9.95 -4.54
C GLU A 15 -8.38 -9.35 -5.82
N PHE A 16 -7.73 -8.20 -5.72
CA PHE A 16 -7.33 -7.39 -6.87
C PHE A 16 -6.49 -8.14 -7.91
N LYS A 17 -5.53 -8.95 -7.45
CA LYS A 17 -4.67 -9.75 -8.34
C LYS A 17 -5.40 -10.88 -9.07
N TYR A 18 -6.56 -11.30 -8.57
CA TYR A 18 -7.35 -12.38 -9.17
C TYR A 18 -8.34 -11.88 -10.23
N ILE A 19 -8.45 -10.55 -10.41
CA ILE A 19 -9.26 -9.97 -11.48
C ILE A 19 -8.71 -10.46 -12.83
N PRO A 20 -9.52 -11.12 -13.67
CA PRO A 20 -9.05 -11.65 -14.94
C PRO A 20 -8.47 -10.55 -15.85
N SER A 21 -7.26 -10.77 -16.37
CA SER A 21 -6.56 -9.83 -17.27
C SER A 21 -6.33 -8.43 -16.69
N ILE A 22 -6.17 -8.31 -15.36
CA ILE A 22 -5.89 -7.04 -14.70
C ILE A 22 -4.56 -6.42 -15.14
N ASP A 23 -3.54 -7.26 -15.33
CA ASP A 23 -2.24 -6.91 -15.90
C ASP A 23 -2.36 -6.23 -17.26
N ARG A 24 -3.14 -6.81 -18.18
CA ARG A 24 -3.41 -6.24 -19.51
C ARG A 24 -4.19 -4.93 -19.42
N THR A 25 -5.14 -4.85 -18.50
CA THR A 25 -5.93 -3.63 -18.28
C THR A 25 -5.04 -2.48 -17.83
N ILE A 26 -4.14 -2.73 -16.88
CA ILE A 26 -3.18 -1.74 -16.38
C ILE A 26 -2.19 -1.34 -17.48
N ALA A 27 -1.59 -2.32 -18.16
CA ALA A 27 -0.65 -2.09 -19.26
C ALA A 27 -1.25 -1.20 -20.35
N ASN A 28 -2.47 -1.51 -20.81
CA ASN A 28 -3.16 -0.73 -21.82
C ASN A 28 -3.56 0.66 -21.34
N ARG A 29 -4.08 0.77 -20.10
CA ARG A 29 -4.56 2.05 -19.57
C ARG A 29 -3.43 3.06 -19.37
N TYR A 30 -2.27 2.58 -18.95
CA TYR A 30 -1.14 3.44 -18.60
C TYR A 30 0.02 3.37 -19.61
N ASN A 31 -0.20 2.73 -20.77
CA ASN A 31 0.81 2.51 -21.81
C ASN A 31 2.12 1.91 -21.26
N GLN A 32 1.99 0.94 -20.35
CA GLN A 32 3.12 0.19 -19.79
C GLN A 32 3.33 -1.11 -20.54
N LYS A 33 4.56 -1.62 -20.52
CA LYS A 33 4.84 -2.96 -21.05
C LYS A 33 4.14 -4.01 -20.19
N LEU A 34 3.58 -5.03 -20.82
CA LEU A 34 2.83 -6.06 -20.10
C LEU A 34 3.74 -6.83 -19.13
N GLU A 35 4.95 -7.16 -19.56
CA GLU A 35 5.93 -7.85 -18.72
C GLU A 35 6.26 -7.07 -17.44
N ASP A 36 6.50 -5.76 -17.54
CA ASP A 36 6.83 -4.90 -16.40
C ASP A 36 5.67 -4.86 -15.38
N VAL A 37 4.42 -4.85 -15.87
CA VAL A 37 3.22 -4.87 -15.02
C VAL A 37 3.06 -6.22 -14.32
N GLN A 38 3.34 -7.33 -15.02
CA GLN A 38 3.28 -8.66 -14.44
C GLN A 38 4.34 -8.82 -13.33
N ASP A 39 5.56 -8.37 -13.59
CA ASP A 39 6.65 -8.39 -12.61
C ASP A 39 6.30 -7.53 -11.39
N TRP A 40 5.82 -6.30 -11.61
CA TRP A 40 5.39 -5.41 -10.55
C TRP A 40 4.24 -6.00 -9.71
N LEU A 41 3.22 -6.56 -10.35
CA LEU A 41 2.11 -7.22 -9.64
C LEU A 41 2.57 -8.46 -8.87
N SER A 42 3.58 -9.18 -9.35
CA SER A 42 4.09 -10.37 -8.66
C SER A 42 4.67 -10.05 -7.29
N VAL A 43 5.36 -8.90 -7.16
CA VAL A 43 6.05 -8.48 -5.91
C VAL A 43 5.21 -7.56 -5.01
N THR A 44 4.09 -7.04 -5.51
CA THR A 44 3.26 -6.09 -4.75
C THR A 44 2.31 -6.82 -3.82
N GLU A 45 2.25 -6.47 -2.54
CA GLU A 45 1.25 -7.03 -1.61
C GLU A 45 0.44 -5.92 -0.94
N TRP A 46 -0.85 -6.16 -0.74
CA TRP A 46 -1.73 -5.26 0.01
C TRP A 46 -2.08 -5.90 1.34
N SER A 47 -1.72 -5.24 2.44
CA SER A 47 -2.15 -5.64 3.78
C SER A 47 -3.58 -5.18 4.03
N GLN A 48 -4.37 -6.00 4.71
CA GLN A 48 -5.66 -5.60 5.28
C GLN A 48 -5.57 -5.17 6.74
N GLY A 49 -4.36 -5.23 7.30
CA GLY A 49 -4.02 -4.72 8.62
C GLY A 49 -3.37 -3.35 8.55
N VAL A 50 -3.45 -2.66 9.67
CA VAL A 50 -2.70 -1.43 9.90
C VAL A 50 -1.21 -1.74 10.01
N ILE A 51 -0.38 -0.83 9.50
CA ILE A 51 1.09 -0.94 9.58
C ILE A 51 1.56 -1.00 11.03
N ASP A 52 2.52 -1.87 11.34
CA ASP A 52 3.02 -2.04 12.70
C ASP A 52 3.92 -0.88 13.15
N GLU A 53 3.96 -0.68 14.46
CA GLU A 53 4.71 0.42 15.10
C GLU A 53 6.22 0.33 14.84
N GLN A 54 6.78 -0.89 14.81
CA GLN A 54 8.20 -1.08 14.58
C GLN A 54 8.60 -0.66 13.16
N THR A 55 7.79 -1.02 12.15
CA THR A 55 8.00 -0.58 10.77
C THR A 55 7.93 0.95 10.66
N ILE A 56 6.92 1.58 11.27
CA ILE A 56 6.81 3.04 11.28
C ILE A 56 8.03 3.70 11.94
N SER A 57 8.48 3.17 13.08
CA SER A 57 9.66 3.68 13.79
C SER A 57 10.94 3.57 12.94
N THR A 58 11.14 2.44 12.26
CA THR A 58 12.28 2.23 11.37
C THR A 58 12.24 3.20 10.18
N VAL A 59 11.09 3.33 9.51
CA VAL A 59 10.92 4.23 8.36
C VAL A 59 11.16 5.68 8.77
N GLN A 60 10.56 6.15 9.87
CA GLN A 60 10.79 7.51 10.36
C GLN A 60 12.25 7.76 10.73
N SER A 61 12.98 6.74 11.20
CA SER A 61 14.42 6.84 11.48
C SER A 61 15.23 7.06 10.21
N GLN A 62 14.97 6.28 9.16
CA GLN A 62 15.66 6.40 7.87
C GLN A 62 15.33 7.73 7.19
N LEU A 63 14.06 8.14 7.19
CA LEU A 63 13.65 9.41 6.58
C LEU A 63 14.25 10.63 7.30
N LEU A 64 14.41 10.55 8.63
CA LEU A 64 15.05 11.60 9.40
C LEU A 64 16.56 11.65 9.14
N GLU A 65 17.23 10.49 9.06
CA GLU A 65 18.67 10.41 8.72
C GLU A 65 18.98 10.98 7.33
N LEU A 66 18.04 10.83 6.39
CA LEU A 66 18.13 11.38 5.04
C LEU A 66 17.66 12.84 4.93
N ASP A 67 17.34 13.51 6.05
CA ASP A 67 16.78 14.87 6.10
C ASP A 67 15.51 15.06 5.25
N ILE A 68 14.72 13.99 5.02
CA ILE A 68 13.46 14.04 4.25
C ILE A 68 12.30 14.55 5.13
N ILE A 69 12.34 14.25 6.42
CA ILE A 69 11.36 14.73 7.41
C ILE A 69 12.07 15.52 8.52
N PRO A 70 11.44 16.57 9.07
CA PRO A 70 12.06 17.42 10.09
C PRO A 70 12.10 16.79 11.49
N ASN A 71 11.17 15.88 11.78
CA ASN A 71 11.07 15.20 13.08
C ASN A 71 10.25 13.90 12.97
N LYS A 72 10.36 13.05 13.98
CA LYS A 72 9.46 11.90 14.17
C LYS A 72 8.20 12.33 14.91
N VAL A 73 7.12 11.59 14.72
CA VAL A 73 5.84 11.72 15.44
C VAL A 73 5.43 10.39 16.09
N SER A 74 4.49 10.45 17.03
CA SER A 74 3.99 9.26 17.72
C SER A 74 3.25 8.33 16.75
N TYR A 75 3.33 7.02 16.97
CA TYR A 75 2.63 6.03 16.15
C TYR A 75 1.11 6.30 16.11
N ASN A 76 0.53 6.62 17.26
CA ASN A 76 -0.91 6.90 17.39
C ASN A 76 -1.35 8.20 16.69
N ASP A 77 -0.42 9.06 16.30
CA ASP A 77 -0.73 10.26 15.49
C ASP A 77 -0.79 9.92 13.99
N LEU A 78 -0.17 8.81 13.57
CA LEU A 78 -0.11 8.36 12.18
C LEU A 78 -1.14 7.28 11.85
N VAL A 79 -1.67 6.63 12.87
CA VAL A 79 -2.49 5.44 12.74
C VAL A 79 -3.79 5.61 13.52
N TYR A 80 -4.89 5.19 12.89
CA TYR A 80 -6.19 5.11 13.52
C TYR A 80 -6.72 3.68 13.44
N LEU A 81 -6.99 3.08 14.60
CA LEU A 81 -7.65 1.78 14.71
C LEU A 81 -9.17 2.00 14.73
N LEU A 82 -9.85 1.42 13.75
CA LEU A 82 -11.30 1.49 13.57
C LEU A 82 -12.06 0.50 14.47
#